data_AF-A0A1G5IFF3-F1
#
_entry.id   AF-A0A1G5IFF3-F1
#
_cell.length_a   1.000
_cell.length_b   1.000
_cell.length_c   1.000
_cell.angle_alpha   90.00
_cell.angle_beta   90.00
_cell.angle_gamma   90.00
#
_symmetry.space_group_name_H-M   'P 1'
#
loop_
_entity.id
_entity.type
_entity.pdbx_description
1 polymer ?
#
loop_
_entity_poly.entity_id
_entity_poly.type
_entity_poly.pdbx_seq_one_letter_code
_entity_poly.pdbx_strand_id
1 'polypeptide(L)'
;MKSSTHTTLPIAAHRILVVVCALLLMLFAVGCDDDEDNFESQLEEAKIAVDDANYDRAISILTGLEQTPEVLDNLSTAYAGKAGVESFEIFSGVDTGDSDGNDGSIDLFGRMLGSGEQGLLACAEISSRLSLMDQAITALIRSGGSEAGLSTNGKVKLGIYGLTDTVLLLGQILCRNYGDRFTPPGFVGLTEAWVKEARDLIAGDFVTIDITSEELAQINRDVGYVRQAIPALGEGNALGEEFDEFIREIDTSGDGSISFIELIDYLNGLGD
;
A
#
# COMPACT_ATOMS: atom_id res chain seq x y z
N MET A 1 76.40 27.46 43.64
CA MET A 1 75.82 26.22 43.08
C MET A 1 74.40 26.09 43.62
N LYS A 2 73.39 26.14 42.74
CA LYS A 2 71.96 26.08 43.11
C LYS A 2 71.59 24.65 43.51
N SER A 3 71.04 24.48 44.71
CA SER A 3 70.49 23.20 45.19
C SER A 3 68.99 23.16 44.89
N SER A 4 68.53 22.10 44.21
CA SER A 4 67.14 21.89 43.82
C SER A 4 66.37 21.17 44.93
N THR A 5 65.27 21.78 45.35
CA THR A 5 64.25 21.25 46.25
C THR A 5 63.22 20.42 45.48
N HIS A 6 63.10 19.13 45.78
CA HIS A 6 61.93 18.33 45.41
C HIS A 6 61.02 18.16 46.63
N THR A 7 59.91 18.88 46.62
CA THR A 7 58.82 18.74 47.59
C THR A 7 57.89 17.63 47.11
N THR A 8 57.86 16.51 47.81
CA THR A 8 56.94 15.41 47.54
C THR A 8 55.55 15.73 48.10
N LEU A 9 54.54 15.78 47.23
CA LEU A 9 53.14 15.94 47.64
C LEU A 9 52.65 14.66 48.35
N PRO A 10 51.86 14.79 49.43
CA PRO A 10 51.34 13.64 50.17
C PRO A 10 50.32 12.86 49.33
N ILE A 11 50.51 11.54 49.27
CA ILE A 11 49.75 10.54 48.51
C ILE A 11 48.21 10.64 48.71
N ALA A 12 47.76 11.19 49.84
CA ALA A 12 46.35 11.42 50.14
C ALA A 12 45.67 12.47 49.24
N ALA A 13 46.39 13.53 48.83
CA ALA A 13 45.84 14.58 47.98
C ALA A 13 45.58 14.10 46.53
N HIS A 14 46.37 13.13 46.06
CA HIS A 14 46.22 12.56 44.73
C HIS A 14 44.98 11.66 44.61
N ARG A 15 44.64 10.93 45.68
CA ARG A 15 43.47 10.04 45.70
C ARG A 15 42.15 10.82 45.71
N ILE A 16 42.10 11.97 46.38
CA ILE A 16 40.90 12.82 46.41
C ILE A 16 40.70 13.50 45.04
N LEU A 17 41.78 13.96 44.40
CA LEU A 17 41.70 14.57 43.07
C LEU A 17 41.21 13.57 42.00
N VAL A 18 41.68 12.33 42.04
CA VAL A 18 41.25 11.27 41.09
C VAL A 18 39.77 10.92 41.30
N VAL A 19 39.29 10.84 42.54
CA VAL A 19 37.87 10.57 42.83
C VAL A 19 36.99 11.74 42.40
N VAL A 20 37.42 12.99 42.63
CA VAL A 20 36.67 14.18 42.19
C VAL A 20 36.66 14.32 40.66
N CYS A 21 37.76 14.01 39.97
CA CYS A 21 37.79 13.96 38.50
C CYS A 21 36.94 12.82 37.93
N ALA A 22 36.91 11.66 38.58
CA ALA A 22 36.03 10.54 38.17
C ALA A 22 34.55 10.86 38.39
N LEU A 23 34.21 11.57 39.48
CA LEU A 23 32.83 11.99 39.75
C LEU A 23 32.38 13.12 38.81
N LEU A 24 33.27 14.05 38.45
CA LEU A 24 32.99 15.10 37.46
C LEU A 24 32.85 14.55 36.04
N LEU A 25 33.64 13.53 35.66
CA LEU A 25 33.49 12.86 34.36
C LEU A 25 32.18 12.06 34.26
N MET A 26 31.65 11.53 35.38
CA MET A 26 30.33 10.89 35.38
C MET A 26 29.16 11.89 35.32
N LEU A 27 29.37 13.17 35.66
CA LEU A 27 28.35 14.21 35.56
C LEU A 27 28.29 14.86 34.16
N PHE A 28 29.26 14.59 33.29
CA PHE A 28 29.24 14.98 31.87
C PHE A 28 28.86 13.83 30.92
N ALA A 29 28.64 12.62 31.42
CA ALA A 29 28.17 11.47 30.63
C ALA A 29 26.63 11.33 30.64
N VAL A 30 25.92 12.43 30.90
CA VAL A 30 24.47 12.53 30.70
C VAL A 30 24.25 13.69 29.74
N GLY A 31 24.44 13.40 28.46
CA GLY A 31 24.21 14.35 27.38
C GLY A 31 24.26 13.67 26.03
N CYS A 32 23.08 13.17 25.62
CA CYS A 32 22.52 13.24 24.26
C CYS A 32 23.18 12.44 23.11
N ASP A 33 22.31 11.86 22.27
CA ASP A 33 22.53 11.34 20.89
C ASP A 33 22.63 9.82 20.64
N ASP A 34 22.01 8.95 21.45
CA ASP A 34 21.87 7.52 21.07
C ASP A 34 20.56 7.17 20.34
N ASP A 35 19.54 8.05 20.37
CA ASP A 35 18.19 7.71 19.87
C ASP A 35 17.98 8.04 18.37
N GLU A 36 18.63 9.09 17.83
CA GLU A 36 18.49 9.48 16.40
C GLU A 36 19.21 8.51 15.46
N ASP A 37 20.45 8.11 15.80
CA ASP A 37 21.22 7.10 15.03
C ASP A 37 20.46 5.76 14.95
N ASN A 38 19.73 5.41 16.01
CA ASN A 38 18.90 4.20 16.05
C ASN A 38 17.62 4.36 15.22
N PHE A 39 16.98 5.54 15.21
CA PHE A 39 15.81 5.79 14.36
C PHE A 39 16.16 5.69 12.87
N GLU A 40 17.18 6.42 12.40
CA GLU A 40 17.56 6.42 10.99
C GLU A 40 18.00 5.04 10.53
N SER A 41 18.80 4.33 11.34
CA SER A 41 19.23 2.96 11.02
C SER A 41 18.06 1.98 10.92
N GLN A 42 17.06 2.09 11.79
CA GLN A 42 15.89 1.22 11.76
C GLN A 42 14.96 1.55 10.58
N LEU A 43 14.79 2.84 10.26
CA LEU A 43 14.03 3.25 9.09
C LEU A 43 14.68 2.75 7.79
N GLU A 44 16.00 2.82 7.68
CA GLU A 44 16.72 2.28 6.53
C GLU A 44 16.62 0.75 6.46
N GLU A 45 16.75 0.05 7.59
CA GLU A 45 16.53 -1.41 7.64
C GLU A 45 15.12 -1.77 7.16
N ALA A 46 14.11 -1.00 7.54
CA ALA A 46 12.74 -1.22 7.09
C ALA A 46 12.58 -1.01 5.58
N LYS A 47 13.21 0.02 5.00
CA LYS A 47 13.19 0.28 3.55
C LYS A 47 13.83 -0.86 2.77
N ILE A 48 15.00 -1.33 3.21
CA ILE A 48 15.65 -2.51 2.64
C ILE A 48 14.73 -3.73 2.71
N ALA A 49 14.03 -3.93 3.83
CA ALA A 49 13.08 -5.03 3.96
C ALA A 49 11.87 -4.90 3.01
N VAL A 50 11.41 -3.67 2.69
CA VAL A 50 10.38 -3.44 1.66
C VAL A 50 10.93 -3.80 0.29
N ASP A 51 12.15 -3.36 -0.05
CA ASP A 51 12.79 -3.64 -1.34
C ASP A 51 13.07 -5.14 -1.55
N ASP A 52 13.39 -5.87 -0.47
CA ASP A 52 13.58 -7.32 -0.48
C ASP A 52 12.24 -8.12 -0.43
N ALA A 53 11.09 -7.44 -0.56
CA ALA A 53 9.75 -8.00 -0.41
C ALA A 53 9.48 -8.73 0.93
N ASN A 54 10.28 -8.42 1.96
CA ASN A 54 10.11 -8.93 3.32
C ASN A 54 9.18 -8.02 4.12
N TYR A 55 7.93 -7.92 3.67
CA TYR A 55 6.96 -6.97 4.21
C TYR A 55 6.62 -7.22 5.69
N ASP A 56 6.66 -8.47 6.16
CA ASP A 56 6.48 -8.78 7.58
C ASP A 56 7.55 -8.13 8.46
N ARG A 57 8.82 -8.19 8.02
CA ARG A 57 9.92 -7.54 8.72
C ARG A 57 9.77 -6.03 8.67
N ALA A 58 9.47 -5.46 7.50
CA ALA A 58 9.27 -4.03 7.32
C ALA A 58 8.16 -3.50 8.24
N ILE A 59 6.98 -4.12 8.23
CA ILE A 59 5.84 -3.75 9.09
C ILE A 59 6.23 -3.83 10.57
N SER A 60 6.93 -4.91 10.97
CA SER A 60 7.36 -5.07 12.36
C SER A 60 8.31 -3.97 12.83
N ILE A 61 9.19 -3.45 11.97
CA ILE A 61 10.10 -2.36 12.33
C ILE A 61 9.32 -1.05 12.35
N LEU A 62 8.60 -0.72 11.27
CA LEU A 62 7.94 0.57 11.06
C LEU A 62 6.83 0.86 12.09
N THR A 63 6.12 -0.17 12.54
CA THR A 63 5.12 -0.03 13.62
C THR A 63 5.74 0.25 15.00
N GLY A 64 7.02 -0.08 15.18
CA GLY A 64 7.77 0.21 16.40
C GLY A 64 8.41 1.60 16.45
N LEU A 65 8.49 2.29 15.31
CA LEU A 65 9.07 3.63 15.21
C LEU A 65 8.06 4.74 15.57
N GLU A 66 8.58 5.94 15.83
CA GLU A 66 7.74 7.13 15.89
C GLU A 66 7.00 7.33 14.55
N GLN A 67 5.69 7.56 14.61
CA GLN A 67 4.81 7.59 13.44
C GLN A 67 4.88 8.94 12.71
N THR A 68 6.07 9.26 12.20
CA THR A 68 6.31 10.43 11.34
C THR A 68 5.68 10.23 9.95
N PRO A 69 5.49 11.31 9.15
CA PRO A 69 5.03 11.18 7.77
C PRO A 69 5.83 10.17 6.93
N GLU A 70 7.15 10.15 7.07
CA GLU A 70 8.01 9.24 6.32
C GLU A 70 7.82 7.78 6.75
N VAL A 71 7.73 7.51 8.06
CA VAL A 71 7.45 6.16 8.58
C VAL A 71 6.09 5.67 8.09
N LEU A 72 5.08 6.54 8.11
CA LEU A 72 3.72 6.20 7.67
C LEU A 72 3.64 5.92 6.15
N ASP A 73 4.36 6.66 5.31
CA ASP A 73 4.43 6.40 3.87
C ASP A 73 5.12 5.05 3.55
N ASN A 74 6.20 4.73 4.28
CA ASN A 74 6.87 3.43 4.15
C ASN A 74 5.99 2.28 4.70
N LEU A 75 5.30 2.51 5.82
CA LEU A 75 4.39 1.52 6.41
C LEU A 75 3.21 1.23 5.48
N SER A 76 2.66 2.27 4.85
CA SER A 76 1.67 2.14 3.79
C SER A 76 2.17 1.24 2.66
N THR A 77 3.39 1.50 2.18
CA THR A 77 4.00 0.74 1.09
C THR A 77 4.21 -0.73 1.49
N ALA A 78 4.64 -0.99 2.72
CA ALA A 78 4.80 -2.35 3.23
C ALA A 78 3.47 -3.11 3.35
N TYR A 79 2.40 -2.45 3.81
CA TYR A 79 1.07 -3.08 3.85
C TYR A 79 0.52 -3.39 2.46
N ALA A 80 0.68 -2.46 1.51
CA ALA A 80 0.25 -2.67 0.13
C ALA A 80 1.03 -3.81 -0.54
N GLY A 81 2.36 -3.84 -0.38
CA GLY A 81 3.20 -4.93 -0.87
C GLY A 81 2.78 -6.28 -0.28
N LYS A 82 2.50 -6.34 1.02
CA LYS A 82 1.98 -7.56 1.66
C LYS A 82 0.61 -8.01 1.13
N ALA A 83 -0.21 -7.08 0.64
CA ALA A 83 -1.48 -7.39 -0.01
C ALA A 83 -1.31 -7.92 -1.45
N GLY A 84 -0.09 -7.86 -2.00
CA GLY A 84 0.25 -8.22 -3.37
C GLY A 84 0.30 -7.04 -4.33
N VAL A 85 0.39 -5.80 -3.84
CA VAL A 85 0.52 -4.60 -4.69
C VAL A 85 1.99 -4.26 -4.88
N GLU A 86 2.51 -4.52 -6.07
CA GLU A 86 3.87 -4.13 -6.44
C GLU A 86 3.84 -2.86 -7.30
N SER A 87 3.88 -1.69 -6.64
CA SER A 87 3.74 -0.40 -7.33
C SER A 87 4.75 -0.19 -8.46
N PHE A 88 5.96 -0.75 -8.35
CA PHE A 88 6.96 -0.70 -9.43
C PHE A 88 6.52 -1.51 -10.65
N GLU A 89 5.95 -2.69 -10.45
CA GLU A 89 5.40 -3.51 -11.53
C GLU A 89 4.26 -2.78 -12.23
N ILE A 90 3.38 -2.09 -11.50
CA ILE A 90 2.29 -1.27 -12.07
C ILE A 90 2.84 -0.16 -12.98
N PHE A 91 3.86 0.57 -12.55
CA PHE A 91 4.46 1.61 -13.39
C PHE A 91 5.17 1.02 -14.62
N SER A 92 5.78 -0.16 -14.50
CA SER A 92 6.50 -0.80 -15.61
C SER A 92 5.59 -1.54 -16.61
N GLY A 93 4.51 -2.16 -16.13
CA GLY A 93 3.56 -2.92 -16.96
C GLY A 93 2.71 -2.03 -17.86
N VAL A 94 2.55 -0.76 -17.50
CA VAL A 94 1.91 0.27 -18.32
C VAL A 94 2.83 0.77 -19.45
N ASP A 95 4.16 0.74 -19.25
CA ASP A 95 5.15 1.30 -20.19
C ASP A 95 5.66 0.27 -21.22
N THR A 96 5.47 -1.03 -20.98
CA THR A 96 6.04 -2.08 -21.85
C THR A 96 5.24 -2.41 -23.10
N GLY A 97 3.95 -2.04 -23.21
CA GLY A 97 3.18 -2.21 -24.46
C GLY A 97 3.24 -3.61 -25.08
N ASP A 98 3.58 -4.64 -24.29
CA ASP A 98 3.95 -5.99 -24.77
C ASP A 98 2.82 -7.01 -24.60
N SER A 99 1.61 -6.52 -24.29
CA SER A 99 0.37 -7.29 -24.33
C SER A 99 -0.60 -6.59 -25.28
N ASP A 100 -0.46 -6.87 -26.59
CA ASP A 100 -1.49 -6.69 -27.63
C ASP A 100 -2.54 -5.56 -27.42
N GLY A 101 -2.13 -4.37 -26.99
CA GLY A 101 -2.87 -3.11 -27.00
C GLY A 101 -4.32 -3.07 -26.52
N ASN A 102 -4.82 -3.98 -25.67
CA ASN A 102 -6.24 -4.04 -25.31
C ASN A 102 -6.56 -4.68 -23.95
N ASP A 103 -5.59 -4.83 -23.05
CA ASP A 103 -5.84 -5.38 -21.70
C ASP A 103 -6.31 -4.25 -20.78
N GLY A 104 -7.58 -4.24 -20.39
CA GLY A 104 -8.16 -3.18 -19.55
C GLY A 104 -7.57 -3.12 -18.13
N SER A 105 -7.81 -2.01 -17.43
CA SER A 105 -7.29 -1.77 -16.07
C SER A 105 -7.55 -2.90 -15.05
N ILE A 106 -8.65 -3.65 -15.17
CA ILE A 106 -8.92 -4.82 -14.32
C ILE A 106 -7.94 -5.96 -14.62
N ASP A 107 -7.59 -6.21 -15.88
CA ASP A 107 -6.67 -7.28 -16.25
C ASP A 107 -5.27 -7.06 -15.68
N LEU A 108 -4.78 -5.81 -15.74
CA LEU A 108 -3.50 -5.42 -15.18
C LEU A 108 -3.44 -5.73 -13.68
N PHE A 109 -4.44 -5.26 -12.93
CA PHE A 109 -4.48 -5.42 -11.48
C PHE A 109 -4.83 -6.86 -11.07
N GLY A 110 -5.66 -7.55 -11.84
CA GLY A 110 -6.02 -8.95 -11.59
C GLY A 110 -4.85 -9.90 -11.75
N ARG A 111 -4.04 -9.74 -12.79
CA ARG A 111 -2.83 -10.54 -12.99
C ARG A 111 -1.76 -10.23 -11.95
N MET A 112 -1.65 -8.99 -11.49
CA MET A 112 -0.76 -8.60 -10.39
C MET A 112 -1.17 -9.26 -9.07
N LEU A 113 -2.47 -9.24 -8.74
CA LEU A 113 -2.97 -9.75 -7.46
C LEU A 113 -3.09 -11.27 -7.40
N GLY A 114 -3.43 -11.88 -8.52
CA GLY A 114 -3.71 -13.30 -8.63
C GLY A 114 -2.56 -14.12 -9.20
N SER A 115 -2.86 -15.37 -9.55
CA SER A 115 -1.90 -16.30 -10.13
C SER A 115 -2.33 -16.73 -11.52
N GLY A 116 -1.34 -16.88 -12.42
CA GLY A 116 -1.56 -17.28 -13.81
C GLY A 116 -2.25 -16.21 -14.66
N GLU A 117 -2.54 -16.54 -15.91
CA GLU A 117 -3.09 -15.60 -16.91
C GLU A 117 -4.49 -15.06 -16.56
N GLN A 118 -5.24 -15.80 -15.75
CA GLN A 118 -6.59 -15.44 -15.30
C GLN A 118 -6.60 -14.64 -13.99
N GLY A 119 -5.44 -14.33 -13.40
CA GLY A 119 -5.37 -13.61 -12.13
C GLY A 119 -6.15 -14.33 -11.02
N LEU A 120 -5.99 -15.66 -10.91
CA LEU A 120 -6.76 -16.45 -9.95
C LEU A 120 -6.32 -16.15 -8.52
N LEU A 121 -7.29 -15.76 -7.71
CA LEU A 121 -7.14 -15.46 -6.29
C LEU A 121 -8.07 -16.34 -5.46
N ALA A 122 -7.53 -16.93 -4.39
CA ALA A 122 -8.33 -17.74 -3.48
C ALA A 122 -9.30 -16.86 -2.69
N CYS A 123 -10.59 -17.20 -2.68
CA CYS A 123 -11.63 -16.45 -1.98
C CYS A 123 -11.32 -16.27 -0.48
N ALA A 124 -10.64 -17.26 0.13
CA ALA A 124 -10.24 -17.23 1.53
C ALA A 124 -9.15 -16.17 1.85
N GLU A 125 -8.39 -15.73 0.86
CA GLU A 125 -7.31 -14.74 1.04
C GLU A 125 -7.82 -13.30 0.91
N ILE A 126 -8.90 -13.09 0.16
CA ILE A 126 -9.40 -11.75 -0.21
C ILE A 126 -9.63 -10.87 1.03
N SER A 127 -10.33 -11.37 2.05
CA SER A 127 -10.61 -10.58 3.26
C SER A 127 -9.34 -10.16 4.01
N SER A 128 -8.29 -10.98 3.98
CA SER A 128 -7.00 -10.61 4.58
C SER A 128 -6.28 -9.53 3.77
N ARG A 129 -6.38 -9.58 2.43
CA ARG A 129 -5.80 -8.57 1.54
C ARG A 129 -6.54 -7.24 1.62
N LEU A 130 -7.87 -7.25 1.64
CA LEU A 130 -8.69 -6.04 1.89
C LEU A 130 -8.32 -5.38 3.22
N SER A 131 -8.10 -6.18 4.28
CA SER A 131 -7.67 -5.63 5.57
C SER A 131 -6.26 -5.01 5.51
N LEU A 132 -5.36 -5.53 4.67
CA LEU A 132 -4.04 -4.94 4.45
C LEU A 132 -4.14 -3.66 3.60
N MET A 133 -5.02 -3.63 2.60
CA MET A 133 -5.27 -2.43 1.80
C MET A 133 -5.86 -1.28 2.63
N ASP A 134 -6.80 -1.57 3.53
CA ASP A 134 -7.35 -0.58 4.47
C ASP A 134 -6.24 0.01 5.38
N GLN A 135 -5.32 -0.85 5.86
CA GLN A 135 -4.16 -0.40 6.63
C GLN A 135 -3.20 0.45 5.78
N ALA A 136 -2.97 0.07 4.52
CA ALA A 136 -2.13 0.82 3.59
C ALA A 136 -2.71 2.22 3.32
N ILE A 137 -3.98 2.29 2.90
CA ILE A 137 -4.71 3.54 2.64
C ILE A 137 -4.73 4.42 3.88
N THR A 138 -5.03 3.86 5.06
CA THR A 138 -5.05 4.61 6.31
C THR A 138 -3.67 5.18 6.66
N ALA A 139 -2.60 4.38 6.54
CA ALA A 139 -1.25 4.85 6.81
C ALA A 139 -0.84 5.97 5.83
N LEU A 140 -1.17 5.82 4.54
CA LEU A 140 -0.89 6.82 3.51
C LEU A 140 -1.60 8.14 3.80
N ILE A 141 -2.91 8.11 4.03
CA ILE A 141 -3.69 9.32 4.31
C ILE A 141 -3.13 10.04 5.55
N ARG A 142 -2.73 9.28 6.58
CA ARG A 142 -2.10 9.83 7.78
C ARG A 142 -0.72 10.43 7.52
N SER A 143 0.05 9.91 6.56
CA SER A 143 1.35 10.49 6.20
C SER A 143 1.20 11.91 5.65
N GLY A 144 0.15 12.18 4.87
CA GLY A 144 -0.24 13.52 4.42
C GLY A 144 -1.05 14.33 5.44
N GLY A 145 -1.38 13.75 6.60
CA GLY A 145 -2.32 14.30 7.59
C GLY A 145 -3.80 14.30 7.15
N SER A 146 -4.06 14.26 5.85
CA SER A 146 -5.36 14.08 5.20
C SER A 146 -5.14 13.75 3.71
N GLU A 147 -6.18 13.29 3.02
CA GLU A 147 -6.14 13.04 1.55
C GLU A 147 -5.67 14.28 0.77
N ALA A 148 -6.18 15.46 1.14
CA ALA A 148 -5.82 16.72 0.50
C ALA A 148 -4.36 17.15 0.74
N GLY A 149 -3.76 16.67 1.83
CA GLY A 149 -2.37 16.96 2.22
C GLY A 149 -1.33 16.04 1.57
N LEU A 150 -1.77 15.03 0.82
CA LEU A 150 -0.86 14.14 0.10
C LEU A 150 -0.08 14.88 -0.99
N SER A 151 1.19 14.52 -1.12
CA SER A 151 2.03 14.91 -2.26
C SER A 151 1.47 14.32 -3.57
N THR A 152 1.97 14.76 -4.72
CA THR A 152 1.62 14.18 -6.02
C THR A 152 1.81 12.66 -6.01
N ASN A 153 2.97 12.17 -5.57
CA ASN A 153 3.22 10.73 -5.45
C ASN A 153 2.27 10.05 -4.48
N GLY A 154 1.93 10.69 -3.35
CA GLY A 154 0.96 10.16 -2.40
C GLY A 154 -0.43 9.97 -3.02
N LYS A 155 -0.88 10.93 -3.85
CA LYS A 155 -2.15 10.81 -4.58
C LYS A 155 -2.14 9.68 -5.61
N VAL A 156 -1.01 9.52 -6.32
CA VAL A 156 -0.84 8.40 -7.26
C VAL A 156 -0.90 7.05 -6.53
N LYS A 157 -0.15 6.90 -5.43
CA LYS A 157 -0.23 5.68 -4.59
C LYS A 157 -1.67 5.44 -4.10
N LEU A 158 -2.36 6.49 -3.67
CA LEU A 158 -3.73 6.38 -3.18
C LEU A 158 -4.70 5.91 -4.27
N GLY A 159 -4.55 6.39 -5.51
CA GLY A 159 -5.32 5.90 -6.65
C GLY A 159 -5.04 4.43 -6.98
N ILE A 160 -3.77 4.02 -7.00
CA ILE A 160 -3.37 2.62 -7.17
C ILE A 160 -4.01 1.74 -6.08
N TYR A 161 -3.97 2.17 -4.83
CA TYR A 161 -4.57 1.42 -3.72
C TYR A 161 -6.08 1.37 -3.81
N GLY A 162 -6.74 2.48 -4.20
CA GLY A 162 -8.18 2.52 -4.41
C GLY A 162 -8.62 1.56 -5.51
N LEU A 163 -7.94 1.54 -6.65
CA LEU A 163 -8.27 0.59 -7.73
C LEU A 163 -8.05 -0.86 -7.26
N THR A 164 -6.92 -1.14 -6.60
CA THR A 164 -6.65 -2.47 -6.05
C THR A 164 -7.73 -2.92 -5.06
N ASP A 165 -8.10 -2.06 -4.12
CA ASP A 165 -9.13 -2.35 -3.12
C ASP A 165 -10.50 -2.59 -3.78
N THR A 166 -10.83 -1.80 -4.80
CA THR A 166 -12.03 -1.98 -5.63
C THR A 166 -12.03 -3.35 -6.31
N VAL A 167 -10.93 -3.75 -6.97
CA VAL A 167 -10.81 -5.05 -7.65
C VAL A 167 -10.92 -6.20 -6.65
N LEU A 168 -10.26 -6.12 -5.49
CA LEU A 168 -10.37 -7.12 -4.43
C LEU A 168 -11.80 -7.21 -3.89
N LEU A 169 -12.48 -6.08 -3.73
CA LEU A 169 -13.85 -6.03 -3.25
C LEU A 169 -14.83 -6.64 -4.26
N LEU A 170 -14.66 -6.36 -5.54
CA LEU A 170 -15.39 -7.04 -6.62
C LEU A 170 -15.15 -8.56 -6.55
N GLY A 171 -13.90 -8.99 -6.37
CA GLY A 171 -13.55 -10.39 -6.13
C GLY A 171 -14.29 -10.99 -4.93
N GLN A 172 -14.36 -10.27 -3.81
CA GLN A 172 -15.08 -10.71 -2.62
C GLN A 172 -16.57 -10.88 -2.88
N ILE A 173 -17.18 -9.91 -3.57
CA ILE A 173 -18.61 -9.92 -3.93
C ILE A 173 -18.88 -11.13 -4.83
N LEU A 174 -18.05 -11.36 -5.86
CA LEU A 174 -18.18 -12.51 -6.76
C LEU A 174 -18.01 -13.84 -6.02
N CYS A 175 -16.99 -13.95 -5.15
CA CYS A 175 -16.79 -15.12 -4.30
C CYS A 175 -17.99 -15.41 -3.39
N ARG A 176 -18.54 -14.38 -2.73
CA ARG A 176 -19.69 -14.54 -1.83
C ARG A 176 -20.94 -15.04 -2.57
N ASN A 177 -21.17 -14.50 -3.76
CA ASN A 177 -22.39 -14.80 -4.53
C ASN A 177 -22.29 -16.10 -5.33
N TYR A 178 -21.10 -16.42 -5.85
CA TYR A 178 -20.92 -17.45 -6.87
C TYR A 178 -19.67 -18.33 -6.70
N GLY A 179 -18.87 -18.13 -5.64
CA GLY A 179 -17.57 -18.80 -5.41
C GLY A 179 -17.61 -20.33 -5.53
N ASP A 180 -18.70 -20.96 -5.09
CA ASP A 180 -18.89 -22.41 -5.15
C ASP A 180 -19.17 -22.94 -6.57
N ARG A 181 -19.50 -22.05 -7.51
CA ARG A 181 -19.83 -22.36 -8.91
C ARG A 181 -18.65 -22.14 -9.85
N PHE A 182 -17.63 -21.43 -9.41
CA PHE A 182 -16.43 -21.17 -10.19
C PHE A 182 -15.56 -22.42 -10.33
N THR A 183 -14.70 -22.42 -11.35
CA THR A 183 -13.73 -23.49 -11.58
C THR A 183 -12.32 -22.89 -11.61
N PRO A 184 -11.45 -23.22 -10.64
CA PRO A 184 -11.70 -24.08 -9.48
C PRO A 184 -12.64 -23.45 -8.43
N PRO A 185 -13.43 -24.24 -7.67
CA PRO A 185 -14.29 -23.70 -6.62
C PRO A 185 -13.49 -23.00 -5.53
N GLY A 186 -14.03 -21.89 -5.01
CA GLY A 186 -13.35 -21.08 -3.98
C GLY A 186 -12.21 -20.22 -4.51
N PHE A 187 -12.12 -20.04 -5.83
CA PHE A 187 -11.24 -19.09 -6.49
C PHE A 187 -12.05 -18.15 -7.37
N VAL A 188 -11.57 -16.92 -7.50
CA VAL A 188 -12.09 -15.91 -8.43
C VAL A 188 -10.96 -15.43 -9.31
N GLY A 189 -11.19 -15.30 -10.61
CA GLY A 189 -10.29 -14.60 -11.50
C GLY A 189 -10.66 -13.13 -11.54
N LEU A 190 -9.64 -12.29 -11.51
CA LEU A 190 -9.80 -10.84 -11.49
C LEU A 190 -9.47 -10.22 -12.85
N THR A 191 -9.73 -10.96 -13.93
CA THR A 191 -9.57 -10.50 -15.32
C THR A 191 -10.92 -10.45 -16.02
N GLU A 192 -11.07 -9.57 -17.00
CA GLU A 192 -12.28 -9.40 -17.80
C GLU A 192 -12.69 -10.71 -18.48
N ALA A 193 -11.70 -11.41 -19.08
CA ALA A 193 -11.91 -12.71 -19.71
C ALA A 193 -12.49 -13.74 -18.73
N TRP A 194 -12.01 -13.73 -17.48
CA TRP A 194 -12.52 -14.64 -16.46
C TRP A 194 -13.91 -14.21 -15.99
N VAL A 195 -14.17 -12.91 -15.80
CA VAL A 195 -15.50 -12.41 -15.41
C VAL A 195 -16.54 -12.77 -16.46
N LYS A 196 -16.19 -12.68 -17.75
CA LYS A 196 -17.04 -13.16 -18.86
C LYS A 196 -17.35 -14.66 -18.75
N GLU A 197 -16.32 -15.50 -18.56
CA GLU A 197 -16.51 -16.94 -18.40
C GLU A 197 -17.40 -17.26 -17.20
N ALA A 198 -17.19 -16.57 -16.08
CA ALA A 198 -18.00 -16.69 -14.87
C ALA A 198 -19.46 -16.31 -15.12
N ARG A 199 -19.72 -15.25 -15.90
CA ARG A 199 -21.06 -14.79 -16.29
C ARG A 199 -21.80 -15.83 -17.13
N ASP A 200 -21.11 -16.43 -18.10
CA ASP A 200 -21.67 -17.51 -18.95
C ASP A 200 -22.05 -18.74 -18.12
N LEU A 201 -21.28 -19.07 -17.09
CA LEU A 201 -21.54 -20.20 -16.19
C LEU A 201 -22.77 -20.00 -15.29
N ILE A 202 -23.13 -18.76 -14.94
CA ILE A 202 -24.26 -18.45 -14.05
C ILE A 202 -25.57 -18.15 -14.80
N ALA A 203 -25.64 -18.45 -16.10
CA ALA A 203 -26.79 -18.21 -16.98
C ALA A 203 -27.10 -16.73 -17.26
N GLY A 204 -26.06 -15.90 -17.44
CA GLY A 204 -26.12 -14.74 -18.33
C GLY A 204 -25.91 -13.38 -17.69
N ASP A 205 -26.43 -13.11 -16.48
CA ASP A 205 -26.36 -11.78 -15.89
C ASP A 205 -26.06 -11.80 -14.38
N PHE A 206 -25.26 -10.84 -13.91
CA PHE A 206 -25.04 -10.60 -12.48
C PHE A 206 -26.23 -9.92 -11.77
N VAL A 207 -27.43 -9.90 -12.37
CA VAL A 207 -28.63 -9.23 -11.83
C VAL A 207 -29.03 -9.70 -10.41
N THR A 208 -28.61 -10.90 -10.00
CA THR A 208 -28.86 -11.44 -8.65
C THR A 208 -27.74 -11.22 -7.65
N ILE A 209 -26.69 -10.46 -8.01
CA ILE A 209 -25.56 -10.22 -7.11
C ILE A 209 -26.02 -9.37 -5.92
N ASP A 210 -25.75 -9.84 -4.72
CA ASP A 210 -25.97 -9.09 -3.50
C ASP A 210 -24.76 -8.17 -3.28
N ILE A 211 -25.00 -6.86 -3.23
CA ILE A 211 -24.02 -5.81 -2.91
C ILE A 211 -24.60 -4.97 -1.78
N THR A 212 -23.87 -4.89 -0.68
CA THR A 212 -24.27 -4.11 0.49
C THR A 212 -24.05 -2.62 0.26
N SER A 213 -24.73 -1.79 1.05
CA SER A 213 -24.54 -0.33 0.98
C SER A 213 -23.13 0.08 1.42
N GLU A 214 -22.53 -0.66 2.35
CA GLU A 214 -21.17 -0.47 2.81
C GLU A 214 -20.15 -0.75 1.70
N GLU A 215 -20.32 -1.85 0.96
CA GLU A 215 -19.46 -2.20 -0.18
C GLU A 215 -19.56 -1.14 -1.29
N LEU A 216 -20.78 -0.70 -1.62
CA LEU A 216 -20.94 0.35 -2.64
C LEU A 216 -20.34 1.68 -2.20
N ALA A 217 -20.45 2.03 -0.91
CA ALA A 217 -19.83 3.24 -0.35
C ALA A 217 -18.29 3.15 -0.38
N GLN A 218 -17.74 1.96 -0.13
CA GLN A 218 -16.32 1.68 -0.25
C GLN A 218 -15.83 1.85 -1.69
N ILE A 219 -16.49 1.20 -2.66
CA ILE A 219 -16.18 1.38 -4.09
C ILE A 219 -16.20 2.86 -4.48
N ASN A 220 -17.22 3.61 -4.07
CA ASN A 220 -17.31 5.04 -4.36
C ASN A 220 -16.14 5.85 -3.81
N ARG A 221 -15.72 5.56 -2.57
CA ARG A 221 -14.56 6.20 -1.95
C ARG A 221 -13.28 5.88 -2.74
N ASP A 222 -13.09 4.62 -3.06
CA ASP A 222 -11.86 4.13 -3.71
C ASP A 222 -11.76 4.60 -5.17
N VAL A 223 -12.86 4.60 -5.91
CA VAL A 223 -13.00 5.27 -7.22
C VAL A 223 -12.70 6.77 -7.11
N GLY A 224 -13.12 7.41 -6.01
CA GLY A 224 -12.75 8.79 -5.69
C GLY A 224 -11.24 8.99 -5.58
N TYR A 225 -10.50 8.01 -5.08
CA TYR A 225 -9.03 8.04 -5.03
C TYR A 225 -8.40 7.90 -6.41
N VAL A 226 -8.93 7.02 -7.25
CA VAL A 226 -8.50 6.86 -8.65
C VAL A 226 -8.64 8.20 -9.39
N ARG A 227 -9.79 8.87 -9.26
CA ARG A 227 -10.01 10.19 -9.87
C ARG A 227 -9.01 11.26 -9.40
N GLN A 228 -8.57 11.20 -8.13
CA GLN A 228 -7.57 12.13 -7.59
C GLN A 228 -6.17 11.87 -8.16
N ALA A 229 -5.86 10.64 -8.56
CA ALA A 229 -4.57 10.26 -9.11
C ALA A 229 -4.38 10.72 -10.56
N ILE A 230 -5.43 10.74 -11.38
CA ILE A 230 -5.39 11.16 -12.79
C ILE A 230 -4.68 12.53 -12.98
N PRO A 231 -5.12 13.63 -12.33
CA PRO A 231 -4.44 14.92 -12.47
C PRO A 231 -3.05 14.95 -11.83
N ALA A 232 -2.74 14.04 -10.90
CA ALA A 232 -1.43 13.93 -10.28
C ALA A 232 -0.40 13.25 -11.21
N LEU A 233 -0.85 12.32 -12.06
CA LEU A 233 -0.03 11.65 -13.07
C LEU A 233 0.36 12.58 -14.23
N GLY A 234 -0.51 13.54 -14.54
CA GLY A 234 -0.30 14.51 -15.61
C GLY A 234 -0.77 14.02 -16.98
N GLU A 235 -0.90 14.97 -17.92
CA GLU A 235 -1.41 14.71 -19.26
C GLU A 235 -0.48 13.80 -20.07
N GLY A 236 -1.04 12.80 -20.76
CA GLY A 236 -0.31 11.83 -21.58
C GLY A 236 0.43 10.75 -20.77
N ASN A 237 0.13 10.62 -19.48
CA ASN A 237 0.60 9.48 -18.68
C ASN A 237 -0.32 8.28 -18.92
N ALA A 238 0.24 7.17 -19.39
CA ALA A 238 -0.52 5.97 -19.72
C ALA A 238 -1.32 5.39 -18.52
N LEU A 239 -0.79 5.43 -17.29
CA LEU A 239 -1.55 4.98 -16.11
C LEU A 239 -2.71 5.93 -15.82
N GLY A 240 -2.54 7.23 -16.11
CA GLY A 240 -3.62 8.22 -16.01
C GLY A 240 -4.71 7.98 -17.04
N GLU A 241 -4.35 7.55 -18.25
CA GLU A 241 -5.29 7.18 -19.32
C GLU A 241 -6.08 5.92 -18.94
N GLU A 242 -5.42 4.87 -18.42
CA GLU A 242 -6.07 3.66 -17.90
C GLU A 242 -7.05 3.97 -16.74
N PHE A 243 -6.66 4.87 -15.84
CA PHE A 243 -7.54 5.32 -14.76
C PHE A 243 -8.75 6.11 -15.30
N ASP A 244 -8.55 6.98 -16.29
CA ASP A 244 -9.66 7.73 -16.89
C ASP A 244 -10.63 6.81 -17.64
N GLU A 245 -10.11 5.81 -18.36
CA GLU A 245 -10.91 4.77 -19.01
C GLU A 245 -11.73 3.97 -18.00
N PHE A 246 -11.10 3.45 -16.95
CA PHE A 246 -11.78 2.75 -15.86
C PHE A 246 -12.94 3.58 -15.30
N ILE A 247 -12.69 4.86 -14.99
CA ILE A 247 -13.72 5.76 -14.45
C ILE A 247 -14.87 5.93 -15.45
N ARG A 248 -14.57 6.11 -16.73
CA ARG A 248 -15.59 6.29 -17.79
C ARG A 248 -16.47 5.05 -17.97
N GLU A 249 -15.91 3.86 -17.79
CA GLU A 249 -16.64 2.60 -17.92
C GLU A 249 -17.53 2.31 -16.72
N ILE A 250 -17.06 2.61 -15.51
CA ILE A 250 -17.81 2.33 -14.28
C ILE A 250 -18.78 3.46 -13.88
N ASP A 251 -18.49 4.73 -14.21
CA ASP A 251 -19.36 5.91 -13.99
C ASP A 251 -19.97 6.38 -15.32
N THR A 252 -20.89 5.59 -15.86
CA THR A 252 -21.49 5.88 -17.18
C THR A 252 -22.38 7.13 -17.19
N SER A 253 -22.93 7.54 -16.03
CA SER A 253 -23.72 8.77 -15.91
C SER A 253 -22.85 10.03 -15.80
N GLY A 254 -21.59 9.89 -15.37
CA GLY A 254 -20.65 10.98 -15.16
C GLY A 254 -21.03 11.86 -13.96
N ASP A 255 -21.81 11.34 -13.00
CA ASP A 255 -22.29 12.11 -11.85
C ASP A 255 -21.28 12.18 -10.69
N GLY A 256 -20.16 11.46 -10.82
CA GLY A 256 -19.11 11.42 -9.81
C GLY A 256 -19.35 10.36 -8.74
N SER A 257 -20.38 9.53 -8.85
CA SER A 257 -20.66 8.40 -7.97
C SER A 257 -20.99 7.14 -8.76
N ILE A 258 -20.77 5.98 -8.16
CA ILE A 258 -21.11 4.69 -8.74
C ILE A 258 -22.40 4.21 -8.10
N SER A 259 -23.47 4.17 -8.88
CA SER A 259 -24.72 3.55 -8.48
C SER A 259 -24.63 2.03 -8.56
N PHE A 260 -25.56 1.34 -7.89
CA PHE A 260 -25.69 -0.11 -8.03
C PHE A 260 -25.87 -0.52 -9.50
N ILE A 261 -26.69 0.20 -10.26
CA ILE A 261 -26.98 -0.13 -11.66
C ILE A 261 -25.71 -0.01 -12.51
N GLU A 262 -24.96 1.08 -12.36
CA GLU A 262 -23.70 1.28 -13.09
C GLU A 262 -22.66 0.20 -12.76
N LEU A 263 -22.55 -0.21 -11.50
CA LEU A 263 -21.64 -1.29 -11.11
C LEU A 263 -22.04 -2.63 -11.73
N ILE A 264 -23.34 -2.93 -11.80
CA ILE A 264 -23.86 -4.14 -12.45
C ILE A 264 -23.63 -4.10 -13.95
N ASP A 265 -23.91 -2.97 -14.59
CA ASP A 265 -23.73 -2.77 -16.03
C ASP A 265 -22.25 -2.89 -16.38
N TYR A 266 -21.36 -2.32 -15.58
CA TYR A 266 -19.92 -2.48 -15.70
C TYR A 266 -19.51 -3.96 -15.65
N LEU A 267 -19.88 -4.70 -14.59
CA LEU A 267 -19.58 -6.12 -14.46
C LEU A 267 -20.16 -6.98 -15.60
N ASN A 268 -21.35 -6.65 -16.08
CA ASN A 268 -21.98 -7.34 -17.20
C ASN A 268 -21.32 -6.99 -18.54
N GLY A 269 -20.71 -5.81 -18.68
CA GLY A 269 -20.00 -5.38 -19.89
C GLY A 269 -18.55 -5.88 -19.98
N LEU A 270 -17.96 -6.38 -18.89
CA LEU A 270 -16.58 -6.88 -18.91
C LEU A 270 -16.41 -8.03 -19.92
N GLY A 271 -15.41 -7.87 -20.79
CA GLY A 271 -15.01 -8.84 -21.82
C GLY A 271 -15.92 -8.93 -23.06
N ASP A 272 -16.91 -8.05 -23.25
CA ASP A 272 -17.84 -8.07 -24.41
C ASP A 272 -17.29 -7.45 -25.71
#